data_AF-A0A1B8Y2Y1-F1
#
_entry.id   AF-A0A1B8Y2Y1-F1
#
_cell.length_a   1.000
_cell.length_b   1.000
_cell.length_c   1.000
_cell.angle_alpha   90.00
_cell.angle_beta   90.00
_cell.angle_gamma   90.00
#
_symmetry.space_group_name_H-M   'P 1'
#
loop_
_entity.id
_entity.type
_entity.pdbx_description
1 polymer ?
#
loop_
_entity_poly.entity_id
_entity_poly.type
_entity_poly.pdbx_seq_one_letter_code
_entity_poly.pdbx_strand_id
1 'polypeptide(L)'
;MKQPDGHGGTHSHNMGSATLLFALFLFCPGGVICEILQNFSDVPPCQAFFYQGQEPTGLASPSTARICQRLQGQYYYATLYHRDARVPIYSAYILEKSTTSRPDLSSTNWYLEPM
;
A
#
# COMPACT_ATOMS: atom_id res chain seq x y z
N MET A 1 45.62 -17.71 -49.41
CA MET A 1 45.92 -16.98 -48.15
C MET A 1 44.58 -16.75 -47.45
N LYS A 2 44.14 -17.66 -46.58
CA LYS A 2 44.46 -17.79 -45.14
C LYS A 2 43.81 -16.68 -44.29
N GLN A 3 42.75 -17.08 -43.60
CA GLN A 3 42.11 -16.42 -42.46
C GLN A 3 43.03 -16.53 -41.22
N PRO A 4 42.93 -15.58 -40.28
CA PRO A 4 42.41 -15.88 -38.93
C PRO A 4 41.67 -14.65 -38.34
N ASP A 5 41.10 -14.57 -37.14
CA ASP A 5 40.46 -15.46 -36.16
C ASP A 5 39.86 -14.49 -35.11
N GLY A 6 38.76 -14.88 -34.44
CA GLY A 6 38.27 -14.23 -33.20
C GLY A 6 37.24 -13.11 -33.43
N HIS A 7 36.14 -13.01 -32.69
CA HIS A 7 35.85 -13.47 -31.33
C HIS A 7 34.36 -13.81 -31.22
N GLY A 8 34.06 -15.03 -30.74
CA GLY A 8 32.72 -15.41 -30.33
C GLY A 8 32.35 -14.71 -29.03
N GLY A 9 31.37 -13.81 -29.08
CA GLY A 9 30.68 -13.29 -27.91
C GLY A 9 29.37 -14.04 -27.72
N THR A 10 29.40 -15.14 -26.98
CA THR A 10 28.18 -15.78 -26.47
C THR A 10 27.50 -14.81 -25.50
N HIS A 11 26.38 -14.21 -25.91
CA HIS A 11 25.45 -13.53 -25.01
C HIS A 11 24.91 -14.55 -24.02
N SER A 12 25.48 -14.58 -22.81
CA SER A 12 24.95 -15.33 -21.68
C SER A 12 23.69 -14.62 -21.19
N HIS A 13 22.54 -14.97 -21.75
CA HIS A 13 21.25 -14.54 -21.21
C HIS A 13 21.09 -15.20 -19.84
N ASN A 14 21.10 -14.38 -18.79
CA ASN A 14 20.88 -14.76 -17.40
C ASN A 14 19.43 -15.26 -17.21
N MET A 15 19.16 -16.50 -17.63
CA MET A 15 17.86 -17.18 -17.59
C MET A 15 17.29 -17.33 -16.16
N GLY A 16 18.14 -17.18 -15.13
CA GLY A 16 17.77 -17.33 -13.72
C GLY A 16 17.16 -16.10 -13.04
N SER A 17 17.30 -14.90 -13.62
CA SER A 17 16.85 -13.66 -12.95
C SER A 17 15.34 -13.45 -13.11
N ALA A 18 14.78 -13.74 -14.27
CA ALA A 18 13.35 -13.58 -14.55
C ALA A 18 12.49 -14.62 -13.83
N THR A 19 13.02 -15.83 -13.64
CA THR A 19 12.33 -16.94 -12.94
C THR A 19 12.19 -16.69 -11.44
N LEU A 20 13.19 -16.08 -10.80
CA LEU A 20 13.12 -15.71 -9.37
C LEU A 20 12.06 -14.62 -9.11
N LEU A 21 11.98 -13.62 -9.99
CA LEU A 21 10.99 -12.54 -9.89
C LEU A 21 9.55 -13.07 -10.02
N PHE A 22 9.33 -14.01 -10.94
CA PHE A 22 8.01 -14.64 -11.13
C PHE A 22 7.59 -15.50 -9.93
N ALA A 23 8.54 -16.21 -9.31
CA ALA A 23 8.29 -17.02 -8.11
C ALA A 23 7.93 -16.15 -6.89
N LEU A 24 8.53 -14.96 -6.75
CA LEU A 24 8.22 -14.00 -5.68
C LEU A 24 6.79 -13.44 -5.78
N PHE A 25 6.26 -13.22 -6.99
CA PHE A 25 4.89 -12.74 -7.19
C PHE A 25 3.82 -13.79 -6.84
N LEU A 26 4.12 -15.08 -6.97
CA LEU A 26 3.19 -16.19 -6.71
C LEU A 26 3.01 -16.51 -5.21
N PHE A 27 3.88 -15.99 -4.32
CA PHE A 27 3.94 -16.41 -2.91
C PHE A 27 3.21 -15.48 -1.90
N CYS A 28 2.53 -14.42 -2.35
CA CYS A 28 1.80 -13.49 -1.46
C CYS A 28 0.29 -13.41 -1.75
N PRO A 29 -0.51 -14.45 -1.46
CA PRO A 29 -1.96 -14.44 -1.67
C PRO A 29 -2.77 -13.58 -0.66
N GLY A 30 -2.13 -12.62 0.03
CA GLY A 30 -2.77 -11.82 1.10
C GLY A 30 -2.27 -10.38 1.22
N GLY A 31 -1.69 -9.82 0.16
CA GLY A 31 -1.16 -8.46 0.20
C GLY A 31 -2.25 -7.42 0.42
N VAL A 32 -2.06 -6.56 1.42
CA VAL A 32 -2.76 -5.26 1.49
C VAL A 32 -2.35 -4.48 0.25
N ILE A 33 -3.32 -4.12 -0.60
CA ILE A 33 -3.08 -3.26 -1.75
C ILE A 33 -3.20 -1.83 -1.25
N CYS A 34 -2.11 -1.07 -1.33
CA CYS A 34 -2.11 0.36 -1.04
C CYS A 34 -2.01 1.14 -2.35
N GLU A 35 -2.95 2.07 -2.55
CA GLU A 35 -2.92 2.99 -3.67
C GLU A 35 -2.42 4.36 -3.19
N ILE A 36 -1.35 4.85 -3.81
CA ILE A 36 -0.85 6.21 -3.58
C ILE A 36 -1.61 7.14 -4.52
N LEU A 37 -2.28 8.13 -3.94
CA LEU A 37 -3.13 9.08 -4.67
C LEU A 37 -2.50 10.46 -4.80
N GLN A 38 -2.92 11.19 -5.83
CA GLN A 38 -2.70 12.62 -5.91
C GLN A 38 -3.65 13.35 -4.97
N ASN A 39 -4.95 13.06 -5.06
CA ASN A 39 -5.99 13.57 -4.17
C ASN A 39 -6.93 12.46 -3.72
N PHE A 40 -7.48 12.56 -2.50
CA PHE A 40 -8.50 11.61 -2.04
C PHE A 40 -9.80 11.70 -2.85
N SER A 41 -10.10 12.85 -3.45
CA SER A 41 -11.25 13.05 -4.33
C SER A 41 -11.23 12.20 -5.60
N ASP A 42 -10.04 11.73 -6.00
CA ASP A 42 -9.89 10.90 -7.19
C ASP A 42 -10.48 9.48 -6.97
N VAL A 43 -10.68 9.09 -5.70
CA VAL A 43 -11.24 7.80 -5.29
C VAL A 43 -12.43 8.06 -4.34
N PRO A 44 -13.66 8.17 -4.86
CA PRO A 44 -14.85 8.53 -4.06
C PRO A 44 -15.07 7.66 -2.81
N PRO A 45 -14.86 6.32 -2.82
CA PRO A 45 -14.95 5.51 -1.60
C PRO A 45 -14.00 5.95 -0.49
N CYS A 46 -12.82 6.46 -0.84
CA CYS A 46 -11.82 6.91 0.11
C CYS A 46 -12.10 8.33 0.61
N GLN A 47 -12.59 9.21 -0.27
CA GLN A 47 -13.08 10.53 0.11
C GLN A 47 -14.22 10.44 1.14
N ALA A 48 -15.06 9.42 1.05
CA ALA A 48 -16.21 9.22 1.94
C ALA A 48 -15.84 9.05 3.43
N PHE A 49 -14.59 8.72 3.75
CA PHE A 49 -14.13 8.61 5.14
C PHE A 49 -13.92 9.95 5.83
N PHE A 50 -13.81 11.04 5.07
CA PHE A 50 -13.64 12.36 5.65
C PHE A 50 -14.98 12.95 6.10
N TYR A 51 -14.95 13.68 7.22
CA TYR A 51 -16.10 14.45 7.66
C TYR A 51 -16.53 15.43 6.54
N GLN A 52 -17.79 15.33 6.13
CA GLN A 52 -18.33 16.09 4.99
C GLN A 52 -17.55 15.91 3.66
N GLY A 53 -16.83 14.79 3.51
CA GLY A 53 -16.02 14.52 2.31
C GLY A 53 -14.81 15.45 2.15
N GLN A 54 -14.39 16.14 3.21
CA GLN A 54 -13.35 17.16 3.16
C GLN A 54 -12.05 16.72 3.85
N GLU A 55 -10.98 16.64 3.08
CA GLU A 55 -9.64 16.38 3.61
C GLU A 55 -9.17 17.55 4.52
N PRO A 56 -8.52 17.27 5.68
CA PRO A 56 -7.84 18.27 6.48
C PRO A 56 -6.76 19.03 5.69
N THR A 57 -6.78 20.36 5.74
CA THR A 57 -5.82 21.21 5.03
C THR A 57 -4.64 21.62 5.91
N GLY A 58 -3.51 21.97 5.29
CA GLY A 58 -2.34 22.54 5.99
C GLY A 58 -1.32 21.53 6.53
N LEU A 59 -1.60 20.22 6.36
CA LEU A 59 -0.71 19.14 6.79
C LEU A 59 0.05 18.48 5.63
N ALA A 60 -0.43 18.66 4.40
CA ALA A 60 0.21 18.10 3.21
C ALA A 60 1.51 18.83 2.88
N SER A 61 2.54 18.06 2.54
CA SER A 61 3.86 18.55 2.09
C SER A 61 4.42 17.63 0.99
N PRO A 62 5.50 18.00 0.30
CA PRO A 62 6.16 17.13 -0.68
C PRO A 62 6.63 15.78 -0.12
N SER A 63 6.85 15.71 1.21
CA SER A 63 7.22 14.48 1.92
C SER A 63 6.02 13.63 2.33
N THR A 64 4.79 14.08 2.06
CA THR A 64 3.57 13.34 2.37
C THR A 64 3.04 12.56 1.18
N ALA A 65 2.36 11.45 1.46
CA ALA A 65 1.62 10.66 0.49
C ALA A 65 0.19 10.46 0.99
N ARG A 66 -0.78 10.60 0.10
CA ARG A 66 -2.17 10.19 0.35
C ARG A 66 -2.30 8.72 0.01
N ILE A 67 -2.76 7.93 0.97
CA ILE A 67 -2.88 6.47 0.83
C ILE A 67 -4.32 6.07 1.09
N CYS A 68 -4.93 5.38 0.12
CA CYS A 68 -6.18 4.66 0.33
C CYS A 68 -5.90 3.19 0.59
N GLN A 69 -6.20 2.76 1.80
CA GLN A 69 -5.86 1.42 2.27
C GLN A 69 -7.00 0.46 1.97
N ARG A 70 -6.65 -0.66 1.33
CA ARG A 70 -7.61 -1.71 0.95
C ARG A 70 -7.25 -3.05 1.56
N LEU A 71 -8.24 -3.73 2.11
CA LEU A 71 -8.14 -5.11 2.55
C LEU A 71 -9.21 -5.92 1.81
N GLN A 72 -8.79 -7.01 1.16
CA GLN A 72 -9.70 -7.87 0.38
C GLN A 72 -10.56 -7.08 -0.64
N GLY A 73 -9.98 -6.06 -1.25
CA GLY A 73 -10.63 -5.19 -2.24
C GLY A 73 -11.53 -4.09 -1.67
N GLN A 74 -11.85 -4.14 -0.38
CA GLN A 74 -12.66 -3.14 0.33
C GLN A 74 -11.77 -2.02 0.87
N TYR A 75 -12.25 -0.78 0.79
CA TYR A 75 -11.58 0.39 1.38
C TYR A 75 -11.92 0.48 2.86
N TYR A 76 -10.94 0.83 3.69
CA TYR A 76 -11.15 0.98 5.13
C TYR A 76 -10.65 2.31 5.69
N TYR A 77 -9.60 2.87 5.09
CA TYR A 77 -8.95 4.07 5.62
C TYR A 77 -8.45 4.99 4.50
N ALA A 78 -8.51 6.29 4.77
CA ALA A 78 -7.80 7.33 4.05
C ALA A 78 -6.72 7.92 4.95
N THR A 79 -5.45 7.78 4.56
CA THR A 79 -4.31 8.11 5.44
C THR A 79 -3.38 9.09 4.75
N LEU A 80 -3.08 10.22 5.41
CA LEU A 80 -1.98 11.09 5.00
C LEU A 80 -0.71 10.64 5.72
N TYR A 81 0.26 10.16 4.95
CA TYR A 81 1.45 9.49 5.46
C TYR A 81 2.71 10.32 5.21
N HIS A 82 3.50 10.59 6.24
CA HIS A 82 4.80 11.23 6.09
C HIS A 82 5.86 10.18 5.73
N ARG A 83 6.40 10.24 4.51
CA ARG A 83 7.30 9.21 3.95
C ARG A 83 8.63 9.13 4.69
N ASP A 84 9.25 10.27 4.96
CA ASP A 84 10.58 10.31 5.58
C ASP A 84 10.56 9.88 7.05
N ALA A 85 9.61 10.41 7.81
CA ALA A 85 9.39 10.05 9.21
C ALA A 85 8.73 8.67 9.39
N ARG A 86 8.19 8.10 8.31
CA ARG A 86 7.49 6.79 8.28
C ARG A 86 6.30 6.70 9.23
N VAL A 87 5.59 7.80 9.43
CA VAL A 87 4.43 7.89 10.33
C VAL A 87 3.19 8.39 9.60
N PRO A 88 1.99 7.88 9.93
CA PRO A 88 0.75 8.52 9.53
C PRO A 88 0.62 9.86 10.28
N ILE A 89 0.35 10.94 9.55
CA ILE A 89 0.00 12.24 10.14
C ILE A 89 -1.43 12.15 10.69
N TYR A 90 -2.33 11.58 9.89
CA TYR A 90 -3.68 11.19 10.32
C TYR A 90 -4.20 10.04 9.45
N SER A 91 -5.22 9.39 9.97
CA SER A 91 -6.09 8.47 9.23
C SER A 91 -7.55 8.88 9.45
N ALA A 92 -8.36 8.78 8.40
CA ALA A 92 -9.81 8.98 8.44
C ALA A 92 -10.51 7.65 8.13
N TYR A 93 -11.58 7.38 8.87
CA TYR A 93 -12.44 6.21 8.73
C TYR A 93 -13.83 6.52 9.32
N ILE A 94 -14.82 5.71 8.97
CA ILE A 94 -16.15 5.78 9.59
C ILE A 94 -16.17 4.85 10.78
N LEU A 95 -16.44 5.40 11.97
CA LEU A 95 -16.72 4.60 13.16
C LEU A 95 -18.18 4.14 13.11
N GLU A 96 -18.39 2.86 12.84
CA GLU A 96 -19.71 2.27 12.92
C GLU A 96 -20.09 2.00 14.38
N LYS A 97 -21.40 1.99 14.67
CA LYS A 97 -21.86 1.62 16.00
C LYS A 97 -21.64 0.13 16.19
N SER A 98 -20.75 -0.26 17.11
CA SER A 98 -20.53 -1.66 17.42
C SER A 98 -21.84 -2.35 17.84
N THR A 99 -22.12 -3.51 17.26
CA THR A 99 -23.20 -4.40 17.68
C THR A 99 -22.71 -5.45 18.67
N THR A 100 -21.39 -5.57 18.82
CA THR A 100 -20.71 -6.52 19.68
C THR A 100 -20.15 -5.85 20.94
N SER A 101 -20.03 -6.63 22.00
CA SER A 101 -19.37 -6.19 23.22
C SER A 101 -17.89 -5.87 22.96
N ARG A 102 -17.33 -4.97 23.76
CA ARG A 102 -15.92 -4.56 23.66
C ARG A 102 -15.01 -5.81 23.67
N PRO A 103 -14.01 -5.90 22.79
CA PRO A 103 -13.07 -7.01 22.82
C PRO A 103 -12.36 -7.07 24.18
N ASP A 104 -12.05 -8.28 24.61
CA ASP A 104 -11.33 -8.52 25.86
C ASP A 104 -9.92 -7.92 25.78
N LEU A 105 -9.71 -6.84 26.54
CA LEU A 105 -8.44 -6.14 26.60
C LEU A 105 -7.34 -6.93 27.30
N SER A 106 -7.66 -8.04 27.97
CA SER A 106 -6.66 -8.94 28.54
C SER A 106 -6.10 -9.94 27.51
N SER A 107 -6.69 -10.01 26.32
CA SER A 107 -6.17 -10.82 25.21
C SER A 107 -4.92 -10.20 24.57
N THR A 108 -4.00 -11.03 24.09
CA THR A 108 -2.80 -10.60 23.33
C THR A 108 -3.08 -10.35 21.84
N ASN A 109 -4.36 -10.38 21.45
CA ASN A 109 -4.76 -10.16 20.07
C ASN A 109 -4.62 -8.67 19.71
N TRP A 110 -3.98 -8.40 18.58
CA TRP A 110 -3.93 -7.07 18.00
C TRP A 110 -5.20 -6.83 17.20
N TYR A 111 -5.88 -5.72 17.48
CA TYR A 111 -7.04 -5.26 16.73
C TYR A 111 -6.63 -4.02 15.95
N LEU A 112 -7.02 -3.93 14.67
CA LEU A 112 -6.94 -2.68 13.95
C LEU A 112 -7.95 -1.71 14.58
N GLU A 113 -7.56 -0.46 14.83
CA GLU A 113 -8.50 0.58 15.25
C GLU A 113 -9.61 0.77 14.19
N PRO A 114 -10.88 1.01 14.55
CA PRO A 114 -11.64 0.55 15.71
C PRO A 114 -12.80 -0.41 15.33
N MET A 115 -13.45 -0.93 16.38
CA MET A 115 -14.82 -1.50 16.33
C MET A 115 -15.84 -0.41 16.66
#